data_AF-A0A2T5J3T5-F1
#
_entry.id   AF-A0A2T5J3T5-F1
#
_cell.length_a   1.000
_cell.length_b   1.000
_cell.length_c   1.000
_cell.angle_alpha   90.00
_cell.angle_beta   90.00
_cell.angle_gamma   90.00
#
_symmetry.space_group_name_H-M   'P 1'
#
loop_
_entity.id
_entity.type
_entity.pdbx_description
1 polymer ?
#
loop_
_entity_poly.entity_id
_entity_poly.type
_entity_poly.pdbx_seq_one_letter_code
_entity_poly.pdbx_strand_id
1 'polypeptide(L)'
;MITLCANNPLPTFKSLYDSVVDNLKFPPIAIEIPTLPTLKTPIYEGFSNTNMEILQLIQGLQDFQFQTTLMALIQPLVSVVGGALEDILPKIPHTDLTLIDLLASNPSHIYDVIAAAIAEHGLGIFPFVPKPMFGSFSIPAIEAVNVVKMVVRGYYIAVLNVISSLIDQVTDILELAGLGVLPTIPTLSAITAALMAAFPQFDNLSALIQSGIGIQDIFSMLLFSGFPPIAIPNPLIPSFSSHEIEFQEALSIIYSDFLTIPLAIIIDFVQDTLGMLGFSFPLLCISF
;
A
#
# COMPACT_ATOMS: atom_id res chain seq x y z
N MET A 1 -4.79 -7.08 -25.77
CA MET A 1 -4.75 -7.77 -24.49
C MET A 1 -3.41 -7.45 -23.85
N ILE A 2 -3.38 -6.63 -22.82
CA ILE A 2 -2.17 -6.18 -22.12
C ILE A 2 -2.12 -6.95 -20.81
N THR A 3 -1.01 -7.62 -20.50
CA THR A 3 -0.85 -8.31 -19.22
C THR A 3 0.14 -7.54 -18.36
N LEU A 4 -0.34 -7.00 -17.23
CA LEU A 4 0.47 -6.34 -16.21
C LEU A 4 0.79 -7.34 -15.11
N CYS A 5 2.07 -7.68 -14.97
CA CYS A 5 2.54 -8.57 -13.92
C CYS A 5 3.28 -7.79 -12.83
N ALA A 6 2.99 -8.10 -11.57
CA ALA A 6 3.80 -7.70 -10.45
C ALA A 6 4.90 -8.75 -10.23
N ASN A 7 6.15 -8.38 -10.54
CA ASN A 7 7.31 -9.26 -10.42
C ASN A 7 7.84 -9.32 -8.98
N ASN A 8 8.72 -10.28 -8.69
CA ASN A 8 9.64 -10.20 -7.56
C ASN A 8 11.04 -9.77 -8.04
N PRO A 9 11.74 -8.84 -7.36
CA PRO A 9 11.29 -8.11 -6.16
C PRO A 9 10.07 -7.23 -6.45
N LEU A 10 9.25 -7.01 -5.42
CA LEU A 10 7.96 -6.33 -5.52
C LEU A 10 8.06 -5.05 -6.34
N PRO A 11 7.19 -4.84 -7.34
CA PRO A 11 7.30 -3.68 -8.20
C PRO A 11 6.90 -2.42 -7.41
N THR A 12 7.62 -1.33 -7.67
CA THR A 12 7.17 -0.01 -7.23
C THR A 12 5.92 0.40 -8.01
N PHE A 13 5.14 1.31 -7.44
CA PHE A 13 3.96 1.82 -8.13
C PHE A 13 4.33 2.40 -9.49
N LYS A 14 5.42 3.17 -9.56
CA LYS A 14 5.88 3.78 -10.81
C LYS A 14 6.22 2.72 -11.87
N SER A 15 6.86 1.61 -11.51
CA SER A 15 7.17 0.54 -12.46
C SER A 15 5.89 -0.08 -13.05
N LEU A 16 4.86 -0.30 -12.22
CA LEU A 16 3.56 -0.79 -12.69
C LEU A 16 2.85 0.26 -13.55
N TYR A 17 2.88 1.52 -13.12
CA TYR A 17 2.27 2.63 -13.84
C TYR A 17 2.87 2.82 -15.23
N ASP A 18 4.20 2.85 -15.35
CA ASP A 18 4.88 2.99 -16.65
C ASP A 18 4.51 1.82 -17.57
N SER A 19 4.46 0.59 -17.04
CA SER A 19 4.02 -0.61 -17.78
C SER A 19 2.57 -0.50 -18.28
N VAL A 20 1.70 0.20 -17.54
CA VAL A 20 0.33 0.47 -17.95
C VAL A 20 0.28 1.58 -18.99
N VAL A 21 0.88 2.73 -18.74
CA VAL A 21 0.79 3.90 -19.63
C VAL A 21 1.46 3.67 -20.98
N ASP A 22 2.53 2.88 -21.05
CA ASP A 22 3.17 2.50 -22.31
C ASP A 22 2.27 1.63 -23.19
N ASN A 23 1.28 0.94 -22.60
CA ASN A 23 0.46 -0.05 -23.27
C ASN A 23 -1.02 0.35 -23.40
N LEU A 24 -1.57 1.10 -22.45
CA LEU A 24 -2.94 1.61 -22.44
C LEU A 24 -2.98 3.00 -23.10
N LYS A 25 -3.53 3.07 -24.31
CA LYS A 25 -3.82 4.35 -24.97
C LYS A 25 -5.01 5.01 -24.28
N PHE A 26 -4.81 6.22 -23.79
CA PHE A 26 -5.86 7.03 -23.17
C PHE A 26 -6.71 7.74 -24.24
N PRO A 27 -8.06 7.73 -24.12
CA PRO A 27 -8.87 6.97 -23.15
C PRO A 27 -9.03 5.49 -23.56
N PRO A 28 -9.09 4.55 -22.59
CA PRO A 28 -9.23 3.13 -22.89
C PRO A 28 -10.62 2.80 -23.45
N ILE A 29 -10.69 1.82 -24.36
CA ILE A 29 -11.89 1.48 -25.13
C ILE A 29 -12.84 0.56 -24.34
N ALA A 30 -12.31 -0.21 -23.39
CA ALA A 30 -13.02 -0.93 -22.33
C ALA A 30 -11.97 -1.47 -21.34
N ILE A 31 -12.29 -1.53 -20.04
CA ILE A 31 -11.46 -2.18 -19.01
C ILE A 31 -12.31 -3.27 -18.36
N GLU A 32 -11.89 -4.53 -18.49
CA GLU A 32 -12.37 -5.59 -17.61
C GLU A 32 -11.45 -5.66 -16.39
N ILE A 33 -12.03 -5.40 -15.22
CA ILE A 33 -11.30 -5.39 -13.94
C ILE A 33 -11.35 -6.81 -13.39
N PRO A 34 -10.22 -7.52 -13.21
CA PRO A 34 -10.24 -8.77 -12.46
C PRO A 34 -10.64 -8.47 -11.01
N THR A 35 -11.28 -9.43 -10.35
CA THR A 35 -11.63 -9.29 -8.93
C THR A 35 -10.35 -9.12 -8.10
N LEU A 36 -10.13 -7.91 -7.60
CA LEU A 36 -9.03 -7.59 -6.70
C LEU A 36 -9.56 -7.57 -5.27
N PRO A 37 -8.91 -8.25 -4.29
CA PRO A 37 -9.54 -8.53 -2.99
C PRO A 37 -9.96 -7.30 -2.18
N THR A 38 -9.27 -6.17 -2.37
CA THR A 38 -9.52 -4.91 -1.64
C THR A 38 -10.14 -3.81 -2.50
N LEU A 39 -10.43 -4.06 -3.78
CA LEU A 39 -10.98 -3.06 -4.70
C LEU A 39 -12.42 -3.39 -5.07
N LYS A 40 -13.36 -2.53 -4.63
CA LYS A 40 -14.78 -2.71 -4.92
C LYS A 40 -15.13 -2.45 -6.39
N THR A 41 -16.23 -3.06 -6.84
CA THR A 41 -16.83 -2.79 -8.16
C THR A 41 -18.29 -2.39 -7.97
N PRO A 42 -18.74 -1.20 -8.42
CA PRO A 42 -17.93 -0.13 -9.02
C PRO A 42 -16.93 0.48 -8.02
N ILE A 43 -15.77 0.94 -8.49
CA ILE A 43 -14.70 1.51 -7.64
C ILE A 43 -15.20 2.74 -6.88
N TYR A 44 -15.90 3.63 -7.58
CA TYR A 44 -16.55 4.79 -6.98
C TYR A 44 -18.07 4.64 -7.07
N GLU A 45 -18.76 4.89 -5.97
CA GLU A 45 -20.22 4.87 -5.96
C GLU A 45 -20.77 6.17 -6.57
N GLY A 46 -21.67 6.01 -7.55
CA GLY A 46 -22.40 7.14 -8.13
C GLY A 46 -21.64 7.96 -9.17
N PHE A 47 -20.36 7.68 -9.44
CA PHE A 47 -19.63 8.29 -10.56
C PHE A 47 -18.57 7.37 -11.13
N SER A 48 -18.08 7.67 -12.33
CA SER A 48 -16.96 6.96 -12.95
C SER A 48 -15.97 7.97 -13.51
N ASN A 49 -14.68 7.72 -13.28
CA ASN A 49 -13.59 8.46 -13.88
C ASN A 49 -12.48 7.47 -14.22
N THR A 50 -12.35 7.17 -15.51
CA THR A 50 -11.48 6.12 -16.01
C THR A 50 -10.01 6.29 -15.62
N ASN A 51 -9.50 7.54 -15.61
CA ASN A 51 -8.10 7.79 -15.27
C ASN A 51 -7.84 7.58 -13.78
N MET A 52 -8.81 7.97 -12.94
CA MET A 52 -8.75 7.68 -11.51
C MET A 52 -8.92 6.19 -11.22
N GLU A 53 -9.81 5.51 -11.94
CA GLU A 53 -10.05 4.07 -11.80
C GLU A 53 -8.82 3.24 -12.20
N ILE A 54 -8.13 3.59 -13.29
CA ILE A 54 -6.84 2.96 -13.66
C ILE A 54 -5.82 3.09 -12.53
N LEU A 55 -5.73 4.25 -11.89
CA LEU A 55 -4.84 4.46 -10.75
C LEU A 55 -5.18 3.52 -9.58
N GLN A 56 -6.48 3.32 -9.31
CA GLN A 56 -6.92 2.37 -8.27
C GLN A 56 -6.63 0.92 -8.65
N LEU A 57 -6.72 0.57 -9.93
CA LEU A 57 -6.41 -0.79 -10.42
C LEU A 57 -4.94 -1.13 -10.24
N ILE A 58 -4.04 -0.21 -10.59
CA ILE A 58 -2.60 -0.39 -10.40
C ILE A 58 -2.29 -0.55 -8.91
N GLN A 59 -2.85 0.31 -8.06
CA GLN A 59 -2.70 0.21 -6.61
C GLN A 59 -3.28 -1.10 -6.04
N GLY A 60 -4.46 -1.52 -6.50
CA GLY A 60 -5.08 -2.76 -6.08
C GLY A 60 -4.29 -4.01 -6.50
N LEU A 61 -3.65 -4.01 -7.68
CA LEU A 61 -2.71 -5.07 -8.06
C LEU A 61 -1.52 -5.11 -7.11
N GLN A 62 -0.93 -3.95 -6.82
CA GLN A 62 0.21 -3.87 -5.92
C GLN A 62 -0.17 -4.39 -4.52
N ASP A 63 -1.32 -3.97 -3.98
CA ASP A 63 -1.83 -4.44 -2.70
C ASP A 63 -2.09 -5.96 -2.70
N PHE A 64 -2.61 -6.53 -3.79
CA PHE A 64 -2.80 -7.98 -3.89
C PHE A 64 -1.46 -8.73 -3.93
N GLN A 65 -0.46 -8.20 -4.63
CA GLN A 65 0.90 -8.75 -4.63
C GLN A 65 1.51 -8.68 -3.23
N PHE A 66 1.34 -7.57 -2.51
CA PHE A 66 1.77 -7.47 -1.12
C PHE A 66 1.13 -8.56 -0.25
N GLN A 67 -0.20 -8.69 -0.29
CA GLN A 67 -0.91 -9.65 0.57
C GLN A 67 -0.47 -11.09 0.34
N THR A 68 -0.37 -11.48 -0.93
CA THR A 68 0.06 -12.84 -1.31
C THR A 68 1.52 -13.10 -0.96
N THR A 69 2.39 -12.11 -1.12
CA THR A 69 3.81 -12.22 -0.74
C THR A 69 3.97 -12.33 0.78
N LEU A 70 3.26 -11.50 1.55
CA LEU A 70 3.24 -11.58 3.01
C LEU A 70 2.76 -12.95 3.48
N MET A 71 1.70 -13.49 2.88
CA MET A 71 1.21 -14.83 3.21
C MET A 71 2.24 -15.93 2.89
N ALA A 72 2.90 -15.82 1.73
CA ALA A 72 3.95 -16.75 1.31
C ALA A 72 5.20 -16.70 2.20
N LEU A 73 5.47 -15.58 2.88
CA LEU A 73 6.50 -15.49 3.91
C LEU A 73 6.07 -16.15 5.22
N ILE A 74 4.84 -15.90 5.66
CA ILE A 74 4.38 -16.34 6.97
C ILE A 74 4.22 -17.86 7.02
N GLN A 75 3.65 -18.47 5.99
CA GLN A 75 3.31 -19.90 6.02
C GLN A 75 4.51 -20.83 6.30
N PRO A 76 5.66 -20.70 5.61
CA PRO A 76 6.82 -21.55 5.91
C PRO A 76 7.40 -21.29 7.31
N LEU A 77 7.43 -20.03 7.76
CA LEU A 77 7.95 -19.67 9.08
C LEU A 77 7.09 -20.27 10.20
N VAL A 78 5.77 -20.13 10.09
CA VAL A 78 4.81 -20.71 11.05
C VAL A 78 4.91 -22.23 11.08
N SER A 79 5.20 -22.88 9.95
CA SER A 79 5.37 -24.34 9.91
C SER A 79 6.53 -24.84 10.78
N VAL A 80 7.54 -24.00 11.03
CA VAL A 80 8.70 -24.30 11.89
C VAL A 80 8.42 -23.95 13.35
N VAL A 81 7.88 -22.75 13.60
CA VAL A 81 7.58 -22.27 14.96
C VAL A 81 6.44 -23.07 15.60
N GLY A 82 5.48 -23.53 14.78
CA GLY A 82 4.23 -24.12 15.23
C GLY A 82 3.17 -23.08 15.60
N GLY A 83 1.92 -23.54 15.77
CA GLY A 83 0.76 -22.70 16.06
C GLY A 83 -0.23 -22.60 14.91
N ALA A 84 -1.40 -22.04 15.19
CA ALA A 84 -2.42 -21.77 14.20
C ALA A 84 -2.14 -20.40 13.55
N LEU A 85 -2.33 -20.29 12.23
CA LEU A 85 -2.02 -19.07 11.49
C LEU A 85 -2.92 -17.91 11.96
N GLU A 86 -4.16 -18.21 12.34
CA GLU A 86 -5.16 -17.26 12.82
C GLU A 86 -4.75 -16.61 14.14
N ASP A 87 -4.00 -17.32 14.98
CA ASP A 87 -3.52 -16.82 16.27
C ASP A 87 -2.29 -15.91 16.14
N ILE A 88 -1.57 -16.04 15.02
CA ILE A 88 -0.30 -15.33 14.76
C ILE A 88 -0.55 -14.04 13.99
N LEU A 89 -1.55 -14.03 13.09
CA LEU A 89 -1.84 -12.87 12.28
C LEU A 89 -2.48 -11.75 13.11
N PRO A 90 -1.97 -10.51 13.01
CA PRO A 90 -2.61 -9.40 13.68
C PRO A 90 -3.95 -9.11 13.00
N LYS A 91 -4.88 -8.52 13.76
CA LYS A 91 -6.11 -7.95 13.22
C LYS A 91 -5.89 -6.49 12.82
N ILE A 92 -6.62 -6.01 11.81
CA ILE A 92 -6.75 -4.57 11.56
C ILE A 92 -7.39 -3.94 12.81
N PRO A 93 -6.85 -2.82 13.35
CA PRO A 93 -7.32 -2.22 14.59
C PRO A 93 -8.84 -2.05 14.64
N HIS A 94 -9.45 -2.51 15.73
CA HIS A 94 -10.90 -2.44 15.96
C HIS A 94 -11.77 -3.17 14.93
N THR A 95 -11.21 -4.17 14.24
CA THR A 95 -11.96 -5.05 13.35
C THR A 95 -11.60 -6.50 13.62
N ASP A 96 -12.36 -7.43 13.04
CA ASP A 96 -12.01 -8.85 13.02
C ASP A 96 -11.22 -9.27 11.77
N LEU A 97 -10.84 -8.32 10.89
CA LEU A 97 -10.15 -8.62 9.64
C LEU A 97 -8.67 -8.90 9.87
N THR A 98 -8.20 -10.00 9.30
CA THR A 98 -6.79 -10.39 9.20
C THR A 98 -6.32 -10.41 7.74
N LEU A 99 -5.05 -10.72 7.51
CA LEU A 99 -4.52 -10.93 6.16
C LEU A 99 -5.25 -12.05 5.40
N ILE A 100 -5.70 -13.11 6.10
CA ILE A 100 -6.50 -14.18 5.49
C ILE A 100 -7.83 -13.61 5.01
N ASP A 101 -8.50 -12.81 5.85
CA ASP A 101 -9.77 -12.20 5.50
C ASP A 101 -9.61 -11.22 4.34
N LEU A 102 -8.52 -10.46 4.27
CA LEU A 102 -8.26 -9.57 3.13
C LEU A 102 -8.14 -10.33 1.81
N LEU A 103 -7.51 -11.50 1.82
CA LEU A 103 -7.34 -12.34 0.62
C LEU A 103 -8.61 -13.12 0.24
N ALA A 104 -9.45 -13.48 1.22
CA ALA A 104 -10.61 -14.33 1.03
C ALA A 104 -11.95 -13.56 0.93
N SER A 105 -12.01 -12.34 1.46
CA SER A 105 -13.25 -11.57 1.55
C SER A 105 -13.63 -10.88 0.25
N ASN A 106 -14.91 -10.54 0.15
CA ASN A 106 -15.39 -9.57 -0.83
C ASN A 106 -14.95 -8.15 -0.42
N PRO A 107 -14.42 -7.33 -1.36
CA PRO A 107 -14.13 -5.92 -1.14
C PRO A 107 -15.22 -5.15 -0.39
N SER A 108 -16.51 -5.38 -0.69
CA SER A 108 -17.60 -4.67 0.00
C SER A 108 -17.58 -4.91 1.51
N HIS A 109 -17.32 -6.15 1.95
CA HIS A 109 -17.27 -6.48 3.37
C HIS A 109 -16.13 -5.74 4.09
N ILE A 110 -14.97 -5.61 3.44
CA ILE A 110 -13.82 -4.87 3.97
C ILE A 110 -14.18 -3.40 4.20
N TYR A 111 -14.85 -2.78 3.22
CA TYR A 111 -15.31 -1.39 3.34
C TYR A 111 -16.32 -1.23 4.48
N ASP A 112 -17.29 -2.13 4.59
CA ASP A 112 -18.34 -2.07 5.61
C ASP A 112 -17.75 -2.19 7.03
N VAL A 113 -16.84 -3.13 7.25
CA VAL A 113 -16.21 -3.36 8.56
C VAL A 113 -15.31 -2.19 8.95
N ILE A 114 -14.53 -1.64 8.02
CA ILE A 114 -13.70 -0.45 8.29
C ILE A 114 -14.60 0.77 8.57
N ALA A 115 -15.67 0.96 7.79
CA ALA A 115 -16.62 2.04 8.01
C ALA A 115 -17.29 1.93 9.40
N ALA A 116 -17.66 0.72 9.82
CA ALA A 116 -18.22 0.48 11.15
C ALA A 116 -17.22 0.83 12.27
N ALA A 117 -15.96 0.40 12.16
CA ALA A 117 -14.92 0.73 13.14
C ALA A 117 -14.67 2.25 13.26
N ILE A 118 -14.70 2.96 12.12
CA ILE A 118 -14.59 4.43 12.10
C ILE A 118 -15.82 5.09 12.74
N ALA A 119 -17.01 4.57 12.47
CA ALA A 119 -18.24 5.10 13.07
C ALA A 119 -18.26 4.94 14.60
N GLU A 120 -17.74 3.84 15.12
CA GLU A 120 -17.71 3.55 16.55
C GLU A 120 -16.59 4.28 17.31
N HIS A 121 -15.37 4.30 16.76
CA HIS A 121 -14.18 4.76 17.47
C HIS A 121 -13.57 6.05 16.90
N GLY A 122 -14.07 6.53 15.76
CA GLY A 122 -13.53 7.67 15.03
C GLY A 122 -12.26 7.33 14.24
N LEU A 123 -11.94 8.17 13.25
CA LEU A 123 -10.82 7.95 12.32
C LEU A 123 -9.42 7.89 13.00
N GLY A 124 -9.30 8.40 14.24
CA GLY A 124 -8.03 8.47 14.96
C GLY A 124 -7.40 7.11 15.31
N ILE A 125 -8.18 6.02 15.24
CA ILE A 125 -7.65 4.66 15.41
C ILE A 125 -6.72 4.23 14.28
N PHE A 126 -6.75 4.93 13.14
CA PHE A 126 -5.90 4.69 11.99
C PHE A 126 -4.90 5.84 11.81
N PRO A 127 -3.72 5.79 12.46
CA PRO A 127 -2.77 6.91 12.48
C PRO A 127 -2.13 7.22 11.13
N PHE A 128 -2.32 6.34 10.15
CA PHE A 128 -1.85 6.50 8.78
C PHE A 128 -2.85 7.26 7.90
N VAL A 129 -4.11 7.39 8.32
CA VAL A 129 -5.14 8.07 7.53
C VAL A 129 -5.15 9.57 7.84
N PRO A 130 -5.01 10.44 6.82
CA PRO A 130 -5.09 11.89 7.01
C PRO A 130 -6.44 12.35 7.54
N LYS A 131 -6.41 13.36 8.40
CA LYS A 131 -7.59 13.97 9.00
C LYS A 131 -7.51 15.50 8.93
N PRO A 132 -8.38 16.17 8.15
CA PRO A 132 -9.36 15.59 7.22
C PRO A 132 -8.67 14.94 6.00
N MET A 133 -9.38 14.07 5.27
CA MET A 133 -8.87 13.47 4.03
C MET A 133 -8.67 14.55 2.95
N PHE A 134 -9.66 15.42 2.79
CA PHE A 134 -9.59 16.61 1.93
C PHE A 134 -9.86 17.85 2.79
N GLY A 135 -9.05 18.89 2.58
CA GLY A 135 -9.13 20.13 3.35
C GLY A 135 -10.24 21.06 2.88
N SER A 136 -10.49 21.08 1.56
CA SER A 136 -11.38 22.07 0.94
C SER A 136 -12.76 21.56 0.56
N PHE A 137 -12.93 20.24 0.49
CA PHE A 137 -14.19 19.60 0.08
C PHE A 137 -14.33 18.24 0.75
N SER A 138 -15.47 17.59 0.56
CA SER A 138 -15.68 16.18 0.90
C SER A 138 -16.33 15.48 -0.27
N ILE A 139 -15.74 14.37 -0.70
CA ILE A 139 -16.28 13.50 -1.74
C ILE A 139 -16.30 12.09 -1.15
N PRO A 140 -17.38 11.69 -0.46
CA PRO A 140 -17.41 10.45 0.33
C PRO A 140 -16.99 9.20 -0.45
N ALA A 141 -17.36 9.12 -1.73
CA ALA A 141 -16.99 7.98 -2.59
C ALA A 141 -15.47 7.88 -2.84
N ILE A 142 -14.75 8.99 -2.98
CA ILE A 142 -13.28 9.00 -3.12
C ILE A 142 -12.60 8.82 -1.77
N GLU A 143 -13.15 9.47 -0.73
CA GLU A 143 -12.64 9.37 0.64
C GLU A 143 -12.66 7.93 1.13
N ALA A 144 -13.77 7.20 0.93
CA ALA A 144 -13.90 5.80 1.33
C ALA A 144 -12.81 4.91 0.71
N VAL A 145 -12.55 5.07 -0.61
CA VAL A 145 -11.51 4.30 -1.30
C VAL A 145 -10.12 4.61 -0.74
N ASN A 146 -9.81 5.90 -0.52
CA ASN A 146 -8.51 6.30 0.05
C ASN A 146 -8.33 5.87 1.50
N VAL A 147 -9.38 5.95 2.33
CA VAL A 147 -9.34 5.47 3.72
C VAL A 147 -9.02 3.98 3.74
N VAL A 148 -9.75 3.14 3.00
CA VAL A 148 -9.54 1.69 3.02
C VAL A 148 -8.11 1.32 2.57
N LYS A 149 -7.61 1.93 1.49
CA LYS A 149 -6.21 1.72 1.05
C LYS A 149 -5.21 2.03 2.14
N MET A 150 -5.34 3.20 2.78
CA MET A 150 -4.40 3.65 3.81
C MET A 150 -4.47 2.80 5.08
N VAL A 151 -5.67 2.35 5.46
CA VAL A 151 -5.87 1.41 6.58
C VAL A 151 -5.17 0.08 6.29
N VAL A 152 -5.41 -0.49 5.11
CA VAL A 152 -4.84 -1.77 4.70
C VAL A 152 -3.32 -1.69 4.58
N ARG A 153 -2.76 -0.61 4.05
CA ARG A 153 -1.30 -0.41 3.97
C ARG A 153 -0.67 -0.19 5.34
N GLY A 154 -1.34 0.56 6.22
CA GLY A 154 -0.93 0.70 7.62
C GLY A 154 -0.90 -0.64 8.35
N TYR A 155 -1.87 -1.52 8.06
CA TYR A 155 -1.92 -2.88 8.59
C TYR A 155 -0.73 -3.74 8.16
N TYR A 156 -0.23 -3.61 6.93
CA TYR A 156 0.95 -4.36 6.47
C TYR A 156 2.20 -4.12 7.32
N ILE A 157 2.34 -2.95 7.94
CA ILE A 157 3.43 -2.67 8.87
C ILE A 157 3.35 -3.61 10.09
N ALA A 158 2.15 -3.86 10.63
CA ALA A 158 1.95 -4.80 11.73
C ALA A 158 2.29 -6.24 11.30
N VAL A 159 1.93 -6.62 10.06
CA VAL A 159 2.26 -7.93 9.50
C VAL A 159 3.77 -8.10 9.31
N LEU A 160 4.48 -7.09 8.81
CA LEU A 160 5.95 -7.12 8.67
C LEU A 160 6.67 -7.30 10.00
N ASN A 161 6.15 -6.70 11.08
CA ASN A 161 6.69 -6.91 12.43
C ASN A 161 6.49 -8.36 12.90
N VAL A 162 5.34 -8.97 12.59
CA VAL A 162 5.10 -10.40 12.87
C VAL A 162 6.06 -11.28 12.07
N ILE A 163 6.27 -10.99 10.78
CA ILE A 163 7.23 -11.73 9.96
C ILE A 163 8.65 -11.63 10.53
N SER A 164 9.09 -10.43 10.93
CA SER A 164 10.42 -10.23 11.52
C SER A 164 10.58 -11.05 12.81
N SER A 165 9.57 -11.04 13.69
CA SER A 165 9.55 -11.84 14.91
C SER A 165 9.55 -13.36 14.64
N LEU A 166 8.84 -13.80 13.61
CA LEU A 166 8.85 -15.20 13.19
C LEU A 166 10.22 -15.60 12.63
N ILE A 167 10.86 -14.73 11.86
CA ILE A 167 12.22 -14.97 11.36
C ILE A 167 13.18 -15.13 12.52
N ASP A 168 13.16 -14.23 13.50
CA ASP A 168 14.03 -14.30 14.68
C ASP A 168 13.86 -15.65 15.41
N GLN A 169 12.62 -16.06 15.65
CA GLN A 169 12.32 -17.36 16.27
C GLN A 169 12.84 -18.54 15.45
N VAL A 170 12.65 -18.52 14.13
CA VAL A 170 13.15 -19.58 13.24
C VAL A 170 14.67 -19.61 13.22
N THR A 171 15.33 -18.47 13.13
CA THR A 171 16.79 -18.40 13.13
C THR A 171 17.37 -18.86 14.47
N ASP A 172 16.69 -18.58 15.58
CA ASP A 172 17.07 -19.08 16.90
C ASP A 172 16.93 -20.61 16.99
N ILE A 173 15.83 -21.18 16.48
CA ILE A 173 15.61 -22.64 16.43
C ILE A 173 16.68 -23.34 15.59
N LEU A 174 17.07 -22.71 14.47
CA LEU A 174 18.04 -23.27 13.52
C LEU A 174 19.49 -22.91 13.83
N GLU A 175 19.74 -22.12 14.88
CA GLU A 175 21.06 -21.59 15.26
C GLU A 175 21.76 -20.83 14.10
N LEU A 176 20.98 -20.03 13.36
CA LEU A 176 21.43 -19.20 12.23
C LEU A 176 21.58 -17.73 12.62
N ALA A 177 22.29 -16.96 11.79
CA ALA A 177 22.31 -15.50 11.95
C ALA A 177 20.90 -14.93 11.69
N GLY A 178 20.45 -14.05 12.58
CA GLY A 178 19.15 -13.38 12.47
C GLY A 178 19.08 -12.35 11.34
N LEU A 179 17.87 -11.86 11.10
CA LEU A 179 17.62 -10.78 10.15
C LEU A 179 18.32 -9.49 10.61
N GLY A 180 18.90 -8.76 9.65
CA GLY A 180 19.46 -7.44 9.92
C GLY A 180 18.39 -6.40 10.29
N VAL A 181 18.83 -5.19 10.65
CA VAL A 181 17.91 -4.09 10.95
C VAL A 181 17.18 -3.65 9.69
N LEU A 182 15.84 -3.62 9.75
CA LEU A 182 15.00 -3.10 8.68
C LEU A 182 14.87 -1.58 8.74
N PRO A 183 14.76 -0.89 7.59
CA PRO A 183 14.42 0.53 7.56
C PRO A 183 13.08 0.81 8.24
N THR A 184 13.02 1.86 9.07
CA THR A 184 11.78 2.26 9.73
C THR A 184 10.87 3.00 8.75
N ILE A 185 9.67 2.46 8.53
CA ILE A 185 8.67 3.08 7.66
C ILE A 185 8.22 4.42 8.28
N PRO A 186 8.31 5.55 7.55
CA PRO A 186 7.91 6.85 8.06
C PRO A 186 6.43 6.93 8.44
N THR A 187 6.12 7.54 9.59
CA THR A 187 4.73 7.83 9.99
C THR A 187 4.19 9.03 9.23
N LEU A 188 2.85 9.21 9.24
CA LEU A 188 2.22 10.35 8.56
C LEU A 188 2.70 11.69 9.14
N SER A 189 2.93 11.71 10.45
CA SER A 189 3.51 12.84 11.16
C SER A 189 4.95 13.12 10.69
N ALA A 190 5.77 12.09 10.51
CA ALA A 190 7.14 12.24 10.02
C ALA A 190 7.17 12.75 8.56
N ILE A 191 6.29 12.23 7.70
CA ILE A 191 6.13 12.71 6.32
C ILE A 191 5.70 14.17 6.31
N THR A 192 4.67 14.51 7.08
CA THR A 192 4.17 15.88 7.18
C THR A 192 5.24 16.85 7.69
N ALA A 193 5.99 16.46 8.73
CA ALA A 193 7.07 17.28 9.26
C ALA A 193 8.20 17.49 8.25
N ALA A 194 8.57 16.44 7.50
CA ALA A 194 9.59 16.53 6.46
C ALA A 194 9.14 17.45 5.31
N LEU A 195 7.87 17.37 4.89
CA LEU A 195 7.29 18.28 3.90
C LEU A 195 7.31 19.74 4.40
N MET A 196 6.88 19.99 5.63
CA MET A 196 6.88 21.35 6.18
C MET A 196 8.29 21.92 6.36
N ALA A 197 9.28 21.07 6.65
CA ALA A 197 10.68 21.48 6.72
C ALA A 197 11.27 21.79 5.33
N ALA A 198 10.86 21.05 4.29
CA ALA A 198 11.29 21.28 2.91
C ALA A 198 10.65 22.54 2.30
N PHE A 199 9.45 22.91 2.73
CA PHE A 199 8.72 24.07 2.25
C PHE A 199 8.32 25.04 3.38
N PRO A 200 9.31 25.69 4.03
CA PRO A 200 9.08 26.51 5.22
C PRO A 200 8.28 27.79 4.95
N GLN A 201 8.05 28.15 3.69
CA GLN A 201 7.25 29.31 3.29
C GLN A 201 5.74 29.11 3.46
N PHE A 202 5.27 27.88 3.68
CA PHE A 202 3.85 27.60 3.90
C PHE A 202 3.57 27.38 5.38
N ASP A 203 2.45 27.93 5.86
CA ASP A 203 2.08 27.84 7.27
C ASP A 203 1.61 26.44 7.69
N ASN A 204 1.10 25.65 6.74
CA ASN A 204 0.57 24.32 6.97
C ASN A 204 0.51 23.51 5.66
N LEU A 205 0.24 22.20 5.80
CA LEU A 205 0.19 21.27 4.68
C LEU A 205 -0.91 21.62 3.67
N SER A 206 -2.08 22.08 4.12
CA SER A 206 -3.16 22.47 3.21
C SER A 206 -2.75 23.64 2.30
N ALA A 207 -2.04 24.64 2.85
CA ALA A 207 -1.49 25.75 2.06
C ALA A 207 -0.45 25.28 1.04
N LEU A 208 0.42 24.32 1.40
CA LEU A 208 1.37 23.71 0.48
C LEU A 208 0.65 22.96 -0.65
N ILE A 209 -0.35 22.12 -0.33
CA ILE A 209 -1.11 21.37 -1.34
C ILE A 209 -1.82 22.32 -2.32
N GLN A 210 -2.36 23.44 -1.82
CA GLN A 210 -3.09 24.41 -2.64
C GLN A 210 -2.18 25.42 -3.36
N SER A 211 -0.86 25.35 -3.16
CA SER A 211 0.10 26.30 -3.74
C SER A 211 0.26 26.21 -5.25
N GLY A 212 -0.20 25.11 -5.87
CA GLY A 212 -0.02 24.83 -7.29
C GLY A 212 1.35 24.23 -7.65
N ILE A 213 2.22 23.94 -6.67
CA ILE A 213 3.45 23.18 -6.89
C ILE A 213 3.08 21.75 -7.35
N GLY A 214 3.78 21.25 -8.36
CA GLY A 214 3.54 19.92 -8.91
C GLY A 214 3.77 18.82 -7.87
N ILE A 215 2.96 17.76 -7.90
CA ILE A 215 3.01 16.72 -6.87
C ILE A 215 4.36 15.98 -6.82
N GLN A 216 4.98 15.81 -7.99
CA GLN A 216 6.32 15.26 -8.12
C GLN A 216 7.36 16.16 -7.41
N ASP A 217 7.25 17.48 -7.56
CA ASP A 217 8.18 18.43 -6.94
C ASP A 217 8.00 18.44 -5.42
N ILE A 218 6.77 18.34 -4.92
CA ILE A 218 6.46 18.25 -3.48
C ILE A 218 7.14 17.02 -2.87
N PHE A 219 6.97 15.85 -3.47
CA PHE A 219 7.43 14.60 -2.87
C PHE A 219 8.88 14.24 -3.19
N SER A 220 9.45 14.73 -4.28
CA SER A 220 10.87 14.50 -4.62
C SER A 220 11.86 15.12 -3.61
N MET A 221 11.40 16.09 -2.81
CA MET A 221 12.18 16.69 -1.73
C MET A 221 12.31 15.79 -0.50
N LEU A 222 11.50 14.74 -0.39
CA LEU A 222 11.51 13.86 0.77
C LEU A 222 12.66 12.85 0.67
N LEU A 223 13.43 12.79 1.76
CA LEU A 223 14.51 11.83 1.94
C LEU A 223 14.35 11.13 3.29
N PHE A 224 14.28 9.81 3.27
CA PHE A 224 14.23 8.98 4.47
C PHE A 224 15.38 7.98 4.44
N SER A 225 16.03 7.80 5.59
CA SER A 225 17.16 6.87 5.70
C SER A 225 16.74 5.44 5.36
N GLY A 226 17.52 4.78 4.51
CA GLY A 226 17.25 3.41 4.07
C GLY A 226 16.22 3.29 2.93
N PHE A 227 15.71 4.41 2.40
CA PHE A 227 14.79 4.42 1.27
C PHE A 227 15.40 5.12 0.05
N PRO A 228 15.11 4.65 -1.18
CA PRO A 228 15.49 5.35 -2.39
C PRO A 228 14.71 6.68 -2.52
N PRO A 229 15.16 7.59 -3.39
CA PRO A 229 14.38 8.79 -3.72
C PRO A 229 12.98 8.44 -4.21
N ILE A 230 11.99 9.20 -3.74
CA ILE A 230 10.60 9.01 -4.12
C ILE A 230 10.38 9.43 -5.58
N ALA A 231 9.73 8.57 -6.36
CA ALA A 231 9.41 8.84 -7.75
C ALA A 231 7.92 8.64 -8.02
N ILE A 232 7.20 9.74 -8.25
CA ILE A 232 5.78 9.74 -8.59
C ILE A 232 5.62 10.04 -10.09
N PRO A 233 4.73 9.32 -10.81
CA PRO A 233 4.39 9.66 -12.18
C PRO A 233 3.89 11.11 -12.34
N ASN A 234 4.21 11.73 -13.47
CA ASN A 234 3.80 13.09 -13.79
C ASN A 234 3.30 13.17 -15.25
N PRO A 235 2.02 13.52 -15.50
CA PRO A 235 0.96 13.74 -14.51
C PRO A 235 0.59 12.44 -13.78
N LEU A 236 0.17 12.53 -12.51
CA LEU A 236 -0.26 11.35 -11.76
C LEU A 236 -1.58 10.81 -12.32
N ILE A 237 -2.55 11.70 -12.53
CA ILE A 237 -3.84 11.39 -13.15
C ILE A 237 -3.94 12.19 -14.45
N PRO A 238 -3.77 11.56 -15.63
CA PRO A 238 -3.81 12.26 -16.90
C PRO A 238 -5.13 13.03 -17.09
N SER A 239 -5.07 14.26 -17.61
CA SER A 239 -6.25 15.11 -17.91
C SER A 239 -7.18 15.38 -16.71
N PHE A 240 -6.69 15.20 -15.48
CA PHE A 240 -7.38 15.54 -14.24
C PHE A 240 -6.43 16.37 -13.38
N SER A 241 -6.93 17.45 -12.78
CA SER A 241 -6.11 18.32 -11.92
C SER A 241 -6.93 18.63 -10.68
N SER A 242 -6.53 18.04 -9.55
CA SER A 242 -7.06 18.38 -8.24
C SER A 242 -5.95 18.11 -7.24
N HIS A 243 -5.31 19.18 -6.79
CA HIS A 243 -4.13 19.06 -5.94
C HIS A 243 -4.38 18.25 -4.67
N GLU A 244 -5.57 18.36 -4.07
CA GLU A 244 -5.90 17.56 -2.88
C GLU A 244 -6.10 16.07 -3.21
N ILE A 245 -6.78 15.73 -4.31
CA ILE A 245 -6.95 14.32 -4.71
C ILE A 245 -5.60 13.72 -5.13
N GLU A 246 -4.85 14.42 -5.97
CA GLU A 246 -3.52 13.98 -6.41
C GLU A 246 -2.56 13.84 -5.24
N PHE A 247 -2.64 14.72 -4.23
CA PHE A 247 -1.84 14.59 -3.02
C PHE A 247 -2.20 13.36 -2.20
N GLN A 248 -3.49 13.07 -1.98
CA GLN A 248 -3.87 11.87 -1.24
C GLN A 248 -3.50 10.58 -1.97
N GLU A 249 -3.63 10.56 -3.29
CA GLU A 249 -3.20 9.43 -4.11
C GLU A 249 -1.67 9.24 -4.08
N ALA A 250 -0.92 10.34 -4.21
CA ALA A 250 0.53 10.35 -4.09
C ALA A 250 1.01 9.85 -2.72
N LEU A 251 0.38 10.31 -1.64
CA LEU A 251 0.69 9.86 -0.28
C LEU A 251 0.45 8.36 -0.12
N SER A 252 -0.70 7.87 -0.62
CA SER A 252 -1.05 6.45 -0.63
C SER A 252 0.01 5.63 -1.38
N ILE A 253 0.41 6.07 -2.57
CA ILE A 253 1.47 5.44 -3.40
C ILE A 253 2.80 5.37 -2.64
N ILE A 254 3.22 6.46 -2.01
CA ILE A 254 4.47 6.51 -1.24
C ILE A 254 4.48 5.50 -0.11
N TYR A 255 3.36 5.36 0.62
CA TYR A 255 3.26 4.35 1.67
C TYR A 255 3.45 2.94 1.15
N SER A 256 2.88 2.66 -0.03
CA SER A 256 3.08 1.39 -0.72
C SER A 256 4.56 1.17 -1.06
N ASP A 257 5.22 2.18 -1.62
CA ASP A 257 6.64 2.10 -1.98
C ASP A 257 7.54 1.94 -0.73
N PHE A 258 7.21 2.58 0.40
CA PHE A 258 7.92 2.35 1.67
C PHE A 258 7.77 0.92 2.21
N LEU A 259 6.71 0.20 1.85
CA LEU A 259 6.55 -1.20 2.23
C LEU A 259 7.40 -2.13 1.36
N THR A 260 7.72 -1.74 0.12
CA THR A 260 8.51 -2.60 -0.80
C THR A 260 9.92 -2.86 -0.29
N ILE A 261 10.59 -1.87 0.31
CA ILE A 261 12.00 -1.97 0.67
C ILE A 261 12.26 -2.95 1.84
N PRO A 262 11.60 -2.83 3.01
CA PRO A 262 11.78 -3.80 4.09
C PRO A 262 11.41 -5.22 3.64
N LEU A 263 10.38 -5.34 2.80
CA LEU A 263 9.90 -6.62 2.31
C LEU A 263 10.89 -7.26 1.33
N ALA A 264 11.54 -6.49 0.46
CA ALA A 264 12.63 -6.99 -0.39
C ALA A 264 13.81 -7.51 0.44
N ILE A 265 14.22 -6.78 1.49
CA ILE A 265 15.28 -7.22 2.41
C ILE A 265 14.91 -8.54 3.10
N ILE A 266 13.65 -8.67 3.54
CA ILE A 266 13.14 -9.92 4.13
C ILE A 266 13.18 -11.06 3.10
N ILE A 267 12.71 -10.83 1.87
CA ILE A 267 12.67 -11.83 0.80
C ILE A 267 14.09 -12.33 0.49
N ASP A 268 15.03 -11.41 0.29
CA ASP A 268 16.44 -11.76 0.02
C ASP A 268 17.00 -12.60 1.18
N PHE A 269 16.75 -12.18 2.42
CA PHE A 269 17.19 -12.93 3.61
C PHE A 269 16.59 -14.33 3.68
N VAL A 270 15.27 -14.50 3.48
CA VAL A 270 14.65 -15.82 3.59
C VAL A 270 15.04 -16.73 2.43
N GLN A 271 15.33 -16.20 1.25
CA GLN A 271 15.84 -16.99 0.13
C GLN A 271 17.27 -17.46 0.35
N ASP A 272 18.13 -16.56 0.84
CA ASP A 272 19.56 -16.85 1.03
C ASP A 272 19.82 -17.69 2.29
N THR A 273 19.19 -17.33 3.41
CA THR A 273 19.46 -17.93 4.73
C THR A 273 18.48 -19.05 5.07
N LEU A 274 17.20 -18.89 4.71
CA LEU A 274 16.12 -19.82 5.08
C LEU A 274 15.54 -20.58 3.88
N GLY A 275 16.23 -20.59 2.73
CA GLY A 275 15.70 -21.16 1.48
C GLY A 275 15.32 -22.65 1.59
N MET A 276 15.93 -23.38 2.54
CA MET A 276 15.58 -24.77 2.83
C MET A 276 14.14 -24.97 3.32
N LEU A 277 13.47 -23.92 3.78
CA LEU A 277 12.06 -23.96 4.20
C LEU A 277 11.06 -23.94 3.02
N GLY A 278 11.55 -23.73 1.79
CA GLY A 278 10.73 -23.84 0.57
C GLY A 278 9.88 -22.62 0.25
N PHE A 279 10.37 -21.40 0.54
CA PHE A 279 9.70 -20.16 0.16
C PHE A 279 9.45 -20.09 -1.36
N SER A 280 8.22 -19.75 -1.74
CA SER A 280 7.82 -19.55 -3.14
C SER A 280 6.89 -18.35 -3.22
N PHE A 281 7.27 -17.36 -4.01
CA PHE A 281 6.54 -16.10 -4.13
C PHE A 281 5.75 -16.07 -5.44
N PRO A 282 4.42 -15.83 -5.39
CA PRO A 282 3.59 -15.83 -6.57
C PRO A 282 3.91 -14.65 -7.48
N LEU A 283 3.79 -14.88 -8.79
CA LEU A 283 3.72 -13.83 -9.80
C LEU A 283 2.25 -13.54 -10.08
N LEU A 284 1.77 -12.34 -9.74
CA LEU A 284 0.40 -11.95 -10.06
C LEU A 284 0.37 -11.13 -11.34
N CYS A 285 -0.54 -11.49 -12.24
CA CYS A 285 -0.74 -10.77 -13.50
C CYS A 285 -2.22 -10.42 -13.69
N ILE A 286 -2.49 -9.18 -14.12
CA ILE A 286 -3.80 -8.72 -14.57
C ILE A 286 -3.76 -8.59 -16.09
N SER A 287 -4.80 -9.03 -16.79
CA SER A 287 -4.95 -8.77 -18.22
C SER A 287 -6.03 -7.72 -18.49
N PHE A 288 -5.76 -6.80 -19.42
CA PHE A 288 -6.65 -5.76 -19.94
C PHE A 288 -6.99 -5.99 -21.41
#